data_AF-A0A2S2QPX5-F1
#
_entry.id   AF-A0A2S2QPX5-F1
#
_cell.length_a   1.000
_cell.length_b   1.000
_cell.length_c   1.000
_cell.angle_alpha   90.00
_cell.angle_beta   90.00
_cell.angle_gamma   90.00
#
_symmetry.space_group_name_H-M   'P 1'
#
loop_
_entity.id
_entity.type
_entity.pdbx_description
1 polymer ?
#
loop_
_entity_poly.entity_id
_entity_poly.type
_entity_poly.pdbx_seq_one_letter_code
_entity_poly.pdbx_strand_id
1 'polypeptide(L)'
;MDYNEVKVNLRKFAFPLSTENALNQIQSIINGETSRKQHLNEDLAMDLISEFIFCETNEEGKSTKPMSRIRHLELLVMICDYFNKTKIKQDNDNCCGDTALNAIFMTLFPQFGAPPQRTNMLVSLVSLAISTYSNLILQSAGVQMQQLGCSSKYSLQLADGLVKKFFTIIDTSNTLLHLILQNAPLFTVNLMTALLELYFNLSNYYNINITNYTTNILINKEWILI
;
A
#
# COMPACT_ATOMS: atom_id res chain seq x y z
N MET A 1 12.71 12.58 22.44
CA MET A 1 13.61 11.80 21.59
C MET A 1 14.35 12.79 20.70
N ASP A 2 15.68 12.75 20.67
CA ASP A 2 16.44 13.59 19.74
C ASP A 2 16.42 12.93 18.35
N TYR A 3 15.93 13.64 17.34
CA TYR A 3 15.75 13.13 15.98
C TYR A 3 17.07 12.69 15.35
N ASN A 4 18.15 13.42 15.64
CA ASN A 4 19.47 13.10 15.13
C ASN A 4 20.00 11.80 15.74
N GLU A 5 19.71 11.54 17.01
CA GLU A 5 20.10 10.32 17.70
C GLU A 5 19.43 9.08 17.07
N VAL A 6 18.15 9.18 16.70
CA VAL A 6 17.43 8.09 16.02
C VAL A 6 18.06 7.77 14.67
N LYS A 7 18.32 8.79 13.83
CA LYS A 7 18.96 8.59 12.51
C LYS A 7 20.36 8.02 12.66
N VAL A 8 21.18 8.54 13.58
CA VAL A 8 22.53 8.03 13.86
C VAL A 8 22.49 6.57 14.30
N ASN A 9 21.52 6.17 15.12
CA ASN A 9 21.37 4.78 15.54
C ASN A 9 20.93 3.86 14.40
N LEU A 10 20.01 4.30 13.54
CA LEU A 10 19.56 3.50 12.39
C LEU A 10 20.66 3.31 11.34
N ARG A 11 21.53 4.32 11.13
CA ARG A 11 22.67 4.25 10.20
C ARG A 11 23.74 3.24 10.60
N LYS A 12 23.77 2.79 11.86
CA LYS A 12 24.66 1.71 12.32
C LYS A 12 24.32 0.35 11.69
N PHE A 13 23.10 0.21 11.17
CA PHE A 13 22.62 -1.02 10.58
C PHE A 13 22.55 -0.90 9.05
N ALA A 14 22.84 -2.00 8.36
CA ALA A 14 22.57 -2.14 6.94
C ALA A 14 21.17 -2.71 6.71
N PHE A 15 20.66 -2.55 5.49
CA PHE A 15 19.50 -3.31 5.03
C PHE A 15 19.78 -4.81 5.15
N PRO A 16 18.84 -5.64 5.64
CA PRO A 16 17.43 -5.34 5.95
C PRO A 16 17.15 -4.76 7.35
N LEU A 17 18.09 -4.89 8.28
CA LEU A 17 17.86 -4.61 9.70
C LEU A 17 17.58 -3.12 9.98
N SER A 18 18.19 -2.21 9.23
CA SER A 18 17.90 -0.78 9.35
C SER A 18 16.44 -0.44 9.01
N THR A 19 15.87 -1.09 8.00
CA THR A 19 14.48 -0.90 7.57
C THR A 19 13.50 -1.45 8.61
N GLU A 20 13.75 -2.66 9.13
CA GLU A 20 12.92 -3.24 10.19
C GLU A 20 12.91 -2.36 11.45
N ASN A 21 14.10 -1.89 11.87
CA ASN A 21 14.21 -0.98 13.01
C ASN A 21 13.51 0.36 12.73
N ALA A 22 13.61 0.89 11.51
CA ALA A 22 12.92 2.11 11.12
C ALA A 22 11.39 1.96 11.18
N LEU A 23 10.83 0.82 10.71
CA LEU A 23 9.39 0.54 10.81
C LEU A 23 8.92 0.53 12.27
N ASN A 24 9.67 -0.12 13.16
CA ASN A 24 9.37 -0.13 14.59
C ASN A 24 9.40 1.28 15.21
N GLN A 25 10.35 2.12 14.79
CA GLN A 25 10.42 3.52 15.24
C GLN A 25 9.23 4.34 14.72
N ILE A 26 8.86 4.19 13.45
CA ILE A 26 7.69 4.83 12.85
C ILE A 26 6.42 4.42 13.60
N GLN A 27 6.27 3.14 13.93
CA GLN A 27 5.16 2.67 14.76
C GLN A 27 5.14 3.33 16.14
N SER A 28 6.30 3.46 16.80
CA SER A 28 6.39 4.15 18.09
C SER A 28 6.04 5.64 17.99
N ILE A 29 6.38 6.30 16.89
CA ILE A 29 6.04 7.71 16.63
C ILE A 29 4.53 7.86 16.45
N ILE A 30 3.91 6.97 15.67
CA ILE A 30 2.46 6.97 15.41
C ILE A 30 1.66 6.65 16.67
N ASN A 31 2.11 5.71 17.50
CA ASN A 31 1.47 5.36 18.76
C ASN A 31 1.71 6.41 19.87
N GLY A 32 2.71 7.28 19.70
CA GLY A 32 3.09 8.29 20.67
C GLY A 32 2.09 9.44 20.72
N GLU A 33 1.06 9.31 21.56
CA GLU A 33 0.05 10.34 21.86
C GLU A 33 0.67 11.57 22.55
N THR A 34 1.24 12.50 21.78
CA THR A 34 1.44 13.87 22.29
C THR A 34 0.98 14.88 21.25
N SER A 35 -0.28 15.32 21.38
CA SER A 35 -0.96 16.29 20.50
C SER A 35 -0.23 17.64 20.32
N ARG A 36 0.80 17.93 21.13
CA ARG A 36 1.59 19.16 21.04
C ARG A 36 2.69 19.13 19.96
N LYS A 37 2.99 17.98 19.34
CA LYS A 37 4.08 17.84 18.35
C LYS A 37 3.69 17.00 17.10
N GLN A 38 2.41 16.86 16.82
CA GLN A 38 1.91 15.96 15.77
C GLN A 38 2.55 16.21 14.39
N HIS A 39 2.64 17.47 13.95
CA HIS A 39 3.30 17.80 12.68
C HIS A 39 4.79 17.44 12.64
N LEU A 40 5.52 17.66 13.74
CA LEU A 40 6.93 17.30 13.82
C LEU A 40 7.14 15.77 13.80
N ASN A 41 6.18 15.02 14.34
CA ASN A 41 6.19 13.57 14.32
C ASN A 41 5.90 13.03 12.90
N GLU A 42 5.00 13.68 12.16
CA GLU A 42 4.70 13.35 10.75
C GLU A 42 5.91 13.62 9.85
N ASP A 43 6.54 14.80 9.98
CA ASP A 43 7.75 15.15 9.23
C ASP A 43 8.89 14.18 9.52
N LEU A 44 9.09 13.82 10.79
CA LEU A 44 10.09 12.83 11.19
C LEU A 44 9.80 11.45 10.58
N ALA A 45 8.55 10.99 10.65
CA ALA A 45 8.19 9.70 10.08
C ALA A 45 8.46 9.68 8.57
N MET A 46 8.12 10.76 7.86
CA MET A 46 8.38 10.91 6.43
C MET A 46 9.88 10.93 6.10
N ASP A 47 10.69 11.59 6.93
CA ASP A 47 12.15 11.58 6.82
C ASP A 47 12.72 10.16 6.98
N LEU A 48 12.27 9.42 8.00
CA LEU A 48 12.70 8.05 8.24
C LEU A 48 12.29 7.11 7.10
N ILE A 49 11.08 7.29 6.57
CA ILE A 49 10.56 6.53 5.43
C ILE A 49 11.40 6.79 4.18
N SER A 50 11.71 8.05 3.91
CA SER A 50 12.48 8.45 2.73
C SER A 50 13.91 7.93 2.80
N GLU A 51 14.57 7.99 3.96
CA GLU A 51 15.97 7.57 4.11
C GLU A 51 16.13 6.04 4.29
N PHE A 52 15.37 5.41 5.20
CA PHE A 52 15.62 4.04 5.65
C PHE A 52 14.67 2.99 5.06
N ILE A 53 13.49 3.39 4.55
CA ILE A 53 12.53 2.46 3.95
C ILE A 53 12.71 2.44 2.43
N PHE A 54 12.43 3.55 1.75
CA PHE A 54 12.50 3.63 0.29
C PHE A 54 13.88 4.05 -0.23
N CYS A 55 14.77 4.49 0.66
CA CYS A 55 16.11 4.98 0.32
C CYS A 55 16.10 6.05 -0.78
N GLU A 56 15.12 6.95 -0.75
CA GLU A 56 14.93 8.06 -1.68
C GLU A 56 15.91 9.21 -1.40
N THR A 57 16.33 9.37 -0.15
CA THR A 57 17.28 10.39 0.32
C THR A 57 18.49 9.78 1.00
N ASN A 58 19.65 10.45 0.91
CA ASN A 58 20.85 10.10 1.67
C ASN A 58 20.94 10.90 2.98
N GLU A 59 22.04 10.72 3.71
CA GLU A 59 22.29 11.41 4.97
C GLU A 59 22.25 12.95 4.89
N GLU A 60 22.57 13.49 3.71
CA GLU A 60 22.57 14.93 3.40
C GLU A 60 21.21 15.42 2.89
N GLY A 61 20.18 14.56 2.86
CA GLY A 61 18.86 14.87 2.31
C GLY A 61 18.81 14.94 0.78
N LYS A 62 19.88 14.53 0.08
CA LYS A 62 19.93 14.53 -1.39
C LYS A 62 19.28 13.29 -1.95
N SER A 63 18.57 13.48 -3.07
CA SER A 63 17.98 12.37 -3.82
C SER A 63 19.03 11.35 -4.23
N THR A 64 18.72 10.08 -4.03
CA THR A 64 19.61 8.96 -4.36
C THR A 64 19.21 8.28 -5.67
N LYS A 65 20.01 7.29 -6.09
CA LYS A 65 19.67 6.46 -7.23
C LYS A 65 18.46 5.56 -6.89
N PRO A 66 17.58 5.28 -7.87
CA PRO A 66 16.50 4.33 -7.70
C PRO A 66 16.98 2.99 -7.18
N MET A 67 16.21 2.41 -6.26
CA MET A 67 16.46 1.09 -5.69
C MET A 67 16.53 0.00 -6.78
N SER A 68 17.39 -1.00 -6.58
CA SER A 68 17.47 -2.16 -7.49
C SER A 68 16.19 -3.02 -7.43
N ARG A 69 15.90 -3.78 -8.49
CA ARG A 69 14.71 -4.66 -8.54
C ARG A 69 14.71 -5.73 -7.45
N ILE A 70 15.89 -6.28 -7.12
CA ILE A 70 16.04 -7.28 -6.06
C ILE A 70 15.67 -6.66 -4.71
N ARG A 71 16.23 -5.49 -4.40
CA ARG A 71 15.96 -4.80 -3.14
C ARG A 71 14.50 -4.33 -3.03
N HIS A 72 13.90 -3.94 -4.15
CA HIS A 72 12.46 -3.64 -4.23
C HIS A 72 11.63 -4.86 -3.81
N LEU A 73 11.96 -6.06 -4.34
CA LEU A 73 11.26 -7.28 -3.97
C LEU A 73 11.47 -7.65 -2.49
N GLU A 74 12.71 -7.58 -2.00
CA GLU A 74 13.03 -7.84 -0.58
C GLU A 74 12.26 -6.91 0.35
N LEU A 75 12.14 -5.63 -0.01
CA LEU A 75 11.37 -4.65 0.75
C LEU A 75 9.87 -4.95 0.73
N LEU A 76 9.30 -5.35 -0.41
CA LEU A 76 7.88 -5.75 -0.49
C LEU A 76 7.57 -6.91 0.46
N VAL A 77 8.41 -7.94 0.43
CA VAL A 77 8.27 -9.11 1.32
C VAL A 77 8.41 -8.68 2.78
N MET A 78 9.39 -7.83 3.10
CA MET A 78 9.59 -7.34 4.46
C MET A 78 8.40 -6.54 4.99
N ILE A 79 7.84 -5.63 4.19
CA ILE A 79 6.65 -4.86 4.58
C ILE A 79 5.47 -5.82 4.79
N CYS A 80 5.28 -6.78 3.89
CA CYS A 80 4.22 -7.78 4.03
C CYS A 80 4.38 -8.60 5.33
N ASP A 81 5.59 -9.09 5.59
CA ASP A 81 5.93 -9.83 6.80
C ASP A 81 5.75 -8.97 8.06
N TYR A 82 6.07 -7.68 7.99
CA TYR A 82 5.89 -6.76 9.12
C TYR A 82 4.42 -6.64 9.52
N PHE A 83 3.53 -6.43 8.55
CA PHE A 83 2.08 -6.37 8.78
C PHE A 83 1.53 -7.71 9.26
N ASN A 84 2.07 -8.84 8.80
CA ASN A 84 1.63 -10.16 9.22
C ASN A 84 2.16 -10.56 10.62
N LYS A 85 3.42 -10.23 10.96
CA LYS A 85 4.06 -10.56 12.25
C LYS A 85 3.48 -9.78 13.42
N THR A 86 3.16 -8.50 13.20
CA THR A 86 2.64 -7.60 14.24
C THR A 86 1.25 -8.03 14.72
N LYS A 87 0.44 -8.64 13.84
CA LYS A 87 -0.84 -9.28 14.19
C LYS A 87 -0.68 -10.38 15.25
N ILE A 88 0.30 -11.27 15.08
CA ILE A 88 0.50 -12.45 15.94
C ILE A 88 0.91 -12.06 17.38
N LYS A 89 1.54 -10.90 17.58
CA LYS A 89 1.99 -10.47 18.91
C LYS A 89 0.88 -9.86 19.78
N GLN A 90 -0.28 -9.54 19.22
CA GLN A 90 -1.32 -8.75 19.89
C GLN A 90 -2.60 -9.53 20.24
N ASP A 91 -2.57 -10.86 20.17
CA ASP A 91 -3.74 -11.74 20.44
C ASP A 91 -4.25 -11.72 21.91
N ASN A 92 -3.81 -10.80 22.78
CA ASN A 92 -4.27 -10.75 24.18
C ASN A 92 -4.95 -9.45 24.62
N ASP A 93 -4.87 -8.34 23.87
CA ASP A 93 -5.74 -7.18 24.09
C ASP A 93 -5.56 -6.13 22.99
N ASN A 94 -6.65 -5.47 22.62
CA ASN A 94 -6.73 -4.16 21.95
C ASN A 94 -6.74 -4.05 20.40
N CYS A 95 -7.85 -3.51 19.86
CA CYS A 95 -8.05 -2.97 18.50
C CYS A 95 -7.05 -1.86 18.06
N CYS A 96 -6.09 -1.51 18.91
CA CYS A 96 -5.15 -0.43 18.68
C CYS A 96 -4.07 -0.81 17.65
N GLY A 97 -3.77 -2.11 17.50
CA GLY A 97 -2.80 -2.64 16.53
C GLY A 97 -3.13 -2.35 15.08
N ASP A 98 -4.34 -2.74 14.66
CA ASP A 98 -4.79 -2.58 13.28
C ASP A 98 -4.88 -1.11 12.90
N THR A 99 -5.26 -0.24 13.85
CA THR A 99 -5.30 1.20 13.65
C THR A 99 -3.89 1.78 13.45
N ALA A 100 -2.91 1.36 14.25
CA ALA A 100 -1.53 1.78 14.10
C ALA A 100 -0.91 1.29 12.78
N LEU A 101 -1.16 0.05 12.39
CA LEU A 101 -0.68 -0.51 11.12
C LEU A 101 -1.33 0.19 9.93
N ASN A 102 -2.61 0.52 10.03
CA ASN A 102 -3.30 1.32 9.03
C ASN A 102 -2.69 2.72 8.92
N ALA A 103 -2.40 3.38 10.04
CA ALA A 103 -1.70 4.66 10.03
C ALA A 103 -0.31 4.56 9.40
N ILE A 104 0.48 3.51 9.71
CA ILE A 104 1.78 3.24 9.06
C ILE A 104 1.59 3.10 7.54
N PHE A 105 0.58 2.36 7.10
CA PHE A 105 0.28 2.20 5.68
C PHE A 105 0.01 3.55 5.00
N MET A 106 -0.82 4.40 5.62
CA MET A 106 -1.11 5.74 5.10
C MET A 106 0.15 6.62 5.03
N THR A 107 1.03 6.54 6.03
CA THR A 107 2.29 7.31 6.07
C THR A 107 3.30 6.80 5.04
N LEU A 108 3.36 5.48 4.78
CA LEU A 108 4.23 4.90 3.75
C LEU A 108 3.80 5.34 2.34
N PHE A 109 2.49 5.36 2.09
CA PHE A 109 1.91 5.64 0.78
C PHE A 109 0.98 6.87 0.81
N PRO A 110 1.50 8.08 1.11
CA PRO A 110 0.64 9.25 1.24
C PRO A 110 0.06 9.66 -0.11
N GLN A 111 -1.13 10.27 -0.07
CA GLN A 111 -1.83 10.75 -1.27
C GLN A 111 -1.07 11.85 -2.04
N PHE A 112 -0.34 12.69 -1.31
CA PHE A 112 0.36 13.86 -1.84
C PHE A 112 1.83 13.82 -1.41
N GLY A 113 2.71 14.38 -2.23
CA GLY A 113 4.14 14.48 -1.94
C GLY A 113 4.94 13.19 -2.11
N ALA A 114 4.29 12.04 -2.34
CA ALA A 114 4.98 10.79 -2.65
C ALA A 114 5.61 10.81 -4.06
N PRO A 115 6.87 10.37 -4.22
CA PRO A 115 7.44 10.14 -5.54
C PRO A 115 6.65 9.07 -6.32
N PRO A 116 6.57 9.16 -7.67
CA PRO A 116 5.86 8.18 -8.50
C PRO A 116 6.29 6.73 -8.29
N GLN A 117 7.53 6.50 -7.85
CA GLN A 117 8.06 5.19 -7.51
C GLN A 117 7.30 4.53 -6.35
N ARG A 118 6.80 5.31 -5.38
CA ARG A 118 6.00 4.79 -4.27
C ARG A 118 4.64 4.25 -4.73
N THR A 119 4.01 4.88 -5.72
CA THR A 119 2.77 4.35 -6.32
C THR A 119 3.02 2.99 -6.98
N ASN A 120 4.13 2.83 -7.70
CA ASN A 120 4.50 1.55 -8.28
C ASN A 120 4.77 0.47 -7.23
N MET A 121 5.38 0.85 -6.11
CA MET A 121 5.63 -0.01 -4.95
C MET A 121 4.31 -0.42 -4.27
N LEU A 122 3.39 0.53 -4.07
CA LEU A 122 2.05 0.28 -3.53
C LEU A 122 1.30 -0.76 -4.37
N VAL A 123 1.27 -0.58 -5.70
CA VAL A 123 0.61 -1.56 -6.59
C VAL A 123 1.24 -2.94 -6.43
N SER A 124 2.57 -3.03 -6.43
CA SER A 124 3.27 -4.32 -6.24
C SER A 124 3.00 -4.92 -4.86
N LEU A 125 2.90 -4.09 -3.81
CA LEU A 125 2.61 -4.53 -2.44
C LEU A 125 1.18 -5.07 -2.33
N VAL A 126 0.20 -4.38 -2.91
CA VAL A 126 -1.18 -4.85 -2.92
C VAL A 126 -1.30 -6.12 -3.75
N SER A 127 -0.65 -6.23 -4.91
CA SER A 127 -0.57 -7.48 -5.67
C SER A 127 0.01 -8.65 -4.85
N LEU A 128 1.08 -8.40 -4.10
CA LEU A 128 1.67 -9.40 -3.21
C LEU A 128 0.73 -9.75 -2.06
N ALA A 129 0.09 -8.76 -1.42
CA ALA A 129 -0.86 -8.94 -0.34
C ALA A 129 -2.09 -9.76 -0.77
N ILE A 130 -2.55 -9.56 -2.01
CA ILE A 130 -3.59 -10.39 -2.60
C ILE A 130 -3.09 -11.85 -2.72
N SER A 131 -1.89 -12.05 -3.25
CA SER A 131 -1.31 -13.39 -3.48
C SER A 131 -1.01 -14.16 -2.19
N THR A 132 -0.74 -13.43 -1.11
CA THR A 132 -0.34 -13.97 0.20
C THR A 132 -1.44 -13.87 1.25
N TYR A 133 -2.62 -13.38 0.89
CA TYR A 133 -3.76 -13.18 1.79
C TYR A 133 -3.44 -12.31 3.01
N SER A 134 -2.66 -11.24 2.81
CA SER A 134 -2.36 -10.27 3.86
C SER A 134 -3.52 -9.31 4.08
N ASN A 135 -4.48 -9.71 4.92
CA ASN A 135 -5.74 -8.98 5.13
C ASN A 135 -5.53 -7.54 5.59
N LEU A 136 -4.54 -7.27 6.44
CA LEU A 136 -4.31 -5.92 6.97
C LEU A 136 -3.88 -4.94 5.89
N ILE A 137 -2.98 -5.36 4.98
CA ILE A 137 -2.57 -4.51 3.86
C ILE A 137 -3.75 -4.25 2.92
N LEU A 138 -4.55 -5.27 2.62
CA LEU A 138 -5.73 -5.11 1.78
C LEU A 138 -6.76 -4.19 2.43
N GLN A 139 -7.05 -4.37 3.72
CA GLN A 139 -7.95 -3.51 4.48
C GLN A 139 -7.45 -2.06 4.50
N SER A 140 -6.16 -1.83 4.75
CA SER A 140 -5.58 -0.48 4.73
C SER A 140 -5.66 0.18 3.36
N ALA A 141 -5.37 -0.55 2.29
CA ALA A 141 -5.59 -0.07 0.92
C ALA A 141 -7.06 0.28 0.68
N GLY A 142 -7.98 -0.58 1.14
CA GLY A 142 -9.42 -0.33 1.07
C GLY A 142 -9.85 0.94 1.81
N VAL A 143 -9.42 1.11 3.05
CA VAL A 143 -9.67 2.32 3.84
C VAL A 143 -9.12 3.55 3.14
N GLN A 144 -7.90 3.47 2.57
CA GLN A 144 -7.29 4.60 1.88
C GLN A 144 -8.08 4.99 0.64
N MET A 145 -8.48 4.00 -0.18
CA MET A 145 -9.33 4.24 -1.35
C MET A 145 -10.68 4.86 -0.96
N GLN A 146 -11.26 4.46 0.18
CA GLN A 146 -12.52 5.04 0.64
C GLN A 146 -12.35 6.49 1.12
N GLN A 147 -11.32 6.76 1.90
CA GLN A 147 -11.03 8.09 2.44
C GLN A 147 -10.74 9.11 1.33
N LEU A 148 -10.04 8.68 0.27
CA LEU A 148 -9.67 9.53 -0.86
C LEU A 148 -10.75 9.58 -1.96
N GLY A 149 -11.70 8.65 -1.92
CA GLY A 149 -12.70 8.43 -2.95
C GLY A 149 -12.24 7.47 -4.05
N CYS A 150 -13.15 6.60 -4.51
CA CYS A 150 -12.86 5.56 -5.49
C CYS A 150 -12.60 6.10 -6.90
N SER A 151 -13.15 7.27 -7.24
CA SER A 151 -12.90 7.97 -8.51
C SER A 151 -11.69 8.92 -8.45
N SER A 152 -10.95 8.95 -7.33
CA SER A 152 -9.76 9.80 -7.21
C SER A 152 -8.61 9.28 -8.07
N LYS A 153 -7.69 10.17 -8.45
CA LYS A 153 -6.49 9.80 -9.21
C LYS A 153 -5.68 8.70 -8.52
N TYR A 154 -5.60 8.72 -7.19
CA TYR A 154 -4.94 7.68 -6.39
C TYR A 154 -5.59 6.31 -6.63
N SER A 155 -6.91 6.23 -6.43
CA SER A 155 -7.67 4.98 -6.55
C SER A 155 -7.65 4.42 -7.96
N LEU A 156 -7.79 5.30 -8.96
CA LEU A 156 -7.72 4.94 -10.38
C LEU A 156 -6.32 4.44 -10.78
N GLN A 157 -5.24 5.05 -10.28
CA GLN A 157 -3.87 4.58 -10.54
C GLN A 157 -3.59 3.22 -9.90
N LEU A 158 -4.07 3.00 -8.68
CA LEU A 158 -3.96 1.70 -8.02
C LEU A 158 -4.72 0.61 -8.80
N ALA A 159 -5.96 0.89 -9.18
CA ALA A 159 -6.80 -0.03 -9.94
C ALA A 159 -6.20 -0.38 -11.31
N ASP A 160 -5.80 0.62 -12.11
CA ASP A 160 -5.14 0.42 -13.40
C ASP A 160 -3.82 -0.36 -13.28
N GLY A 161 -3.03 -0.04 -12.24
CA GLY A 161 -1.80 -0.76 -11.93
C GLY A 161 -2.05 -2.24 -11.62
N LEU A 162 -3.08 -2.56 -10.84
CA LEU A 162 -3.46 -3.93 -10.49
C LEU A 162 -3.97 -4.70 -11.71
N VAL A 163 -4.76 -4.07 -12.59
CA VAL A 163 -5.16 -4.70 -13.86
C VAL A 163 -3.94 -5.10 -14.65
N LYS A 164 -3.00 -4.17 -14.86
CA LYS A 164 -1.81 -4.40 -15.69
C LYS A 164 -0.84 -5.43 -15.12
N LYS A 165 -0.66 -5.45 -13.79
CA LYS A 165 0.36 -6.29 -13.13
C LYS A 165 -0.15 -7.59 -12.55
N PHE A 166 -1.45 -7.71 -12.25
CA PHE A 166 -1.99 -8.81 -11.48
C PHE A 166 -3.11 -9.53 -12.25
N PHE A 167 -4.16 -8.82 -12.64
CA PHE A 167 -5.33 -9.45 -13.28
C PHE A 167 -5.11 -9.86 -14.75
N THR A 168 -4.08 -9.34 -15.40
CA THR A 168 -3.61 -9.85 -16.71
C THR A 168 -3.01 -11.25 -16.62
N ILE A 169 -2.47 -11.62 -15.45
CA ILE A 169 -1.74 -12.88 -15.23
C ILE A 169 -2.67 -13.96 -14.66
N ILE A 170 -3.73 -13.56 -13.94
CA ILE A 170 -4.61 -14.48 -13.23
C ILE A 170 -5.72 -15.03 -14.12
N ASP A 171 -5.88 -16.35 -14.05
CA ASP A 171 -7.02 -17.08 -14.61
C ASP A 171 -8.31 -16.71 -13.85
N THR A 172 -9.39 -16.54 -14.59
CA THR A 172 -10.72 -16.16 -14.07
C THR A 172 -11.39 -17.24 -13.25
N SER A 173 -10.99 -18.49 -13.45
CA SER A 173 -11.43 -19.61 -12.62
C SER A 173 -10.75 -19.66 -11.25
N ASN A 174 -9.90 -18.68 -10.93
CA ASN A 174 -9.10 -18.69 -9.72
C ASN A 174 -9.93 -18.31 -8.47
N THR A 175 -10.02 -19.24 -7.53
CA THR A 175 -10.67 -19.09 -6.21
C THR A 175 -10.12 -17.92 -5.40
N LEU A 176 -8.93 -17.44 -5.73
CA LEU A 176 -8.30 -16.28 -5.10
C LEU A 176 -9.19 -15.02 -5.17
N LEU A 177 -9.97 -14.82 -6.24
CA LEU A 177 -10.87 -13.66 -6.35
C LEU A 177 -11.99 -13.68 -5.31
N HIS A 178 -12.65 -14.83 -5.15
CA HIS A 178 -13.64 -15.04 -4.09
C HIS A 178 -13.03 -14.84 -2.70
N LEU A 179 -11.78 -15.29 -2.52
CA LEU A 179 -11.09 -15.18 -1.25
C LEU A 179 -10.72 -13.74 -0.89
N ILE A 180 -10.42 -12.87 -1.87
CA ILE A 180 -10.24 -11.43 -1.63
C ILE A 180 -11.55 -10.80 -1.14
N LEU A 181 -12.67 -11.12 -1.79
CA LEU A 181 -13.98 -10.59 -1.41
C LEU A 181 -14.33 -10.97 0.03
N GLN A 182 -14.08 -12.23 0.41
CA GLN A 182 -14.36 -12.72 1.75
C GLN A 182 -13.45 -12.09 2.81
N ASN A 183 -12.16 -11.90 2.50
CA ASN A 183 -11.17 -11.48 3.49
C ASN A 183 -10.95 -9.96 3.58
N ALA A 184 -11.21 -9.23 2.49
CA ALA A 184 -11.06 -7.79 2.38
C ALA A 184 -12.23 -7.18 1.57
N PRO A 185 -13.48 -7.28 2.08
CA PRO A 185 -14.67 -6.85 1.35
C PRO A 185 -14.63 -5.36 1.01
N LEU A 186 -14.17 -4.52 1.94
CA LEU A 186 -14.07 -3.08 1.72
C LEU A 186 -13.12 -2.73 0.56
N PHE A 187 -11.94 -3.34 0.55
CA PHE A 187 -10.99 -3.17 -0.55
C PHE A 187 -11.60 -3.61 -1.89
N THR A 188 -12.28 -4.75 -1.89
CA THR A 188 -12.90 -5.30 -3.08
C THR A 188 -13.94 -4.35 -3.67
N VAL A 189 -14.87 -3.85 -2.86
CA VAL A 189 -15.91 -2.92 -3.31
C VAL A 189 -15.31 -1.61 -3.85
N ASN A 190 -14.29 -1.08 -3.17
CA ASN A 190 -13.64 0.15 -3.59
C ASN A 190 -12.84 -0.03 -4.89
N LEU A 191 -12.15 -1.17 -5.04
CA LEU A 191 -11.46 -1.56 -6.26
C LEU A 191 -12.42 -1.70 -7.42
N MET A 192 -13.54 -2.40 -7.23
CA MET A 192 -14.58 -2.55 -8.25
C MET A 192 -15.15 -1.21 -8.69
N THR A 193 -15.42 -0.33 -7.74
CA THR A 193 -15.91 1.03 -8.03
C THR A 193 -14.90 1.81 -8.86
N ALA A 194 -13.62 1.76 -8.50
CA ALA A 194 -12.54 2.43 -9.26
C ALA A 194 -12.36 1.83 -10.67
N LEU A 195 -12.50 0.51 -10.82
CA LEU A 195 -12.43 -0.16 -12.12
C LEU A 195 -13.61 0.22 -13.01
N LEU A 196 -14.82 0.24 -12.46
CA LEU A 196 -16.01 0.69 -13.19
C LEU A 196 -15.82 2.11 -13.71
N GLU A 197 -15.33 3.02 -12.87
CA GLU A 197 -15.02 4.40 -13.27
C GLU A 197 -13.98 4.45 -14.41
N LEU A 198 -12.89 3.68 -14.32
CA LEU A 198 -11.86 3.60 -15.37
C LEU A 198 -12.45 3.18 -16.72
N TYR A 199 -13.18 2.06 -16.74
CA TYR A 199 -13.71 1.49 -17.97
C TYR A 199 -14.89 2.30 -18.54
N PHE A 200 -15.72 2.89 -17.68
CA PHE A 200 -16.80 3.76 -18.10
C PHE A 200 -16.26 5.03 -18.78
N ASN A 201 -15.26 5.68 -18.19
CA ASN A 201 -14.64 6.87 -18.79
C ASN A 201 -13.90 6.57 -20.10
N LEU A 202 -13.20 5.43 -20.18
CA LEU A 202 -12.59 4.96 -21.42
C LEU A 202 -13.64 4.78 -22.53
N SER A 203 -14.78 4.19 -22.22
CA SER A 203 -15.83 3.95 -23.21
C SER A 203 -16.45 5.24 -23.76
N ASN A 204 -16.68 6.23 -22.88
CA ASN A 204 -17.20 7.55 -23.27
C ASN A 204 -16.20 8.32 -24.13
N TYR A 205 -14.90 8.19 -23.86
CA TYR A 205 -13.86 8.90 -24.62
C TYR A 205 -13.69 8.37 -26.04
N TYR A 206 -13.87 7.06 -26.24
CA TYR A 206 -13.67 6.42 -27.55
C TYR A 206 -14.97 6.17 -28.35
N ASN A 207 -16.14 6.57 -27.83
CA ASN A 207 -17.44 6.25 -28.45
C ASN A 207 -17.58 4.74 -28.74
N ILE A 208 -16.96 3.91 -27.90
CA ILE A 208 -16.96 2.46 -28.08
C ILE A 208 -18.23 1.91 -27.45
N ASN A 209 -19.03 1.20 -28.25
CA ASN A 209 -20.12 0.39 -27.74
C ASN A 209 -19.59 -0.57 -26.67
N ILE A 210 -19.95 -0.28 -25.42
CA ILE A 210 -19.50 -0.96 -24.20
C ILE A 210 -19.73 -2.48 -24.28
N THR A 211 -20.71 -2.92 -25.08
CA THR A 211 -21.13 -4.31 -25.24
C THR A 211 -20.09 -5.31 -25.76
N ASN A 212 -18.88 -4.91 -26.17
CA ASN A 212 -17.86 -5.89 -26.63
C ASN A 212 -16.57 -5.95 -25.79
N TYR A 213 -16.23 -4.90 -25.03
CA TYR A 213 -14.97 -4.85 -24.27
C TYR A 213 -15.16 -5.05 -22.76
N THR A 214 -16.19 -4.46 -22.16
CA THR A 214 -16.57 -4.84 -20.78
C THR A 214 -17.16 -6.25 -20.78
N THR A 215 -17.78 -6.70 -21.86
CA THR A 215 -18.29 -8.07 -21.95
C THR A 215 -17.17 -9.11 -21.95
N ASN A 216 -15.94 -8.76 -22.36
CA ASN A 216 -14.82 -9.70 -22.33
C ASN A 216 -14.02 -9.72 -21.02
N ILE A 217 -14.04 -8.64 -20.23
CA ILE A 217 -13.28 -8.54 -18.95
C ILE A 217 -14.19 -8.57 -17.71
N LEU A 218 -15.43 -8.08 -17.80
CA LEU A 218 -16.43 -8.09 -16.73
C LEU A 218 -17.49 -9.19 -16.90
N ILE A 219 -17.87 -9.57 -18.14
CA ILE A 219 -18.90 -10.61 -18.39
C ILE A 219 -18.31 -11.99 -18.72
N ASN A 220 -17.24 -12.10 -19.51
CA ASN A 220 -16.52 -13.38 -19.75
C ASN A 220 -15.65 -13.83 -18.56
N LYS A 221 -15.59 -13.05 -17.49
CA LYS A 221 -14.74 -13.30 -16.32
C LYS A 221 -15.52 -13.32 -14.99
N GLU A 222 -16.86 -13.42 -15.00
CA GLU A 222 -17.73 -13.56 -13.81
C GLU A 222 -17.45 -12.58 -12.64
N TRP A 223 -17.09 -11.32 -12.90
CA TRP A 223 -16.87 -10.35 -11.81
C TRP A 223 -18.17 -9.71 -11.30
N ILE A 224 -19.28 -9.85 -12.04
CA ILE A 224 -20.58 -9.19 -11.74
C ILE A 224 -21.56 -10.15 -11.02
N LEU A 225 -21.23 -11.44 -10.88
CA LEU A 225 -22.11 -12.45 -10.26
C LEU A 225 -21.65 -12.93 -8.87
N ILE A 226 -20.72 -12.21 -8.22
CA ILE A 226 -20.38 -12.39 -6.80
C ILE A 226 -20.89 -11.18 -6.02
#